data_AF-A0A365TX88-F1
#
_entry.id   AF-A0A365TX88-F1
#
_cell.length_a   1.000
_cell.length_b   1.000
_cell.length_c   1.000
_cell.angle_alpha   90.00
_cell.angle_beta   90.00
_cell.angle_gamma   90.00
#
_symmetry.space_group_name_H-M   'P 1'
#
loop_
_entity.id
_entity.type
_entity.pdbx_description
1 polymer ?
#
loop_
_entity_poly.entity_id
_entity_poly.type
_entity_poly.pdbx_seq_one_letter_code
_entity_poly.pdbx_strand_id
1 'polypeptide(L)'
;MTTRKKSTDNKAAGIGDVMQQARGLLAVNPMMAPQFEQFWKMQENVLQEAEAFSRGWFQRRHEAAKSALEATRELNGNGGAESPSGLQAITDWNRHSMERMTEDFQEWMKFCTQCAGHLSKAEAEAGKQELEEARKQASAAGKAKHSNPV
;
A
#
# COMPACT_ATOMS: atom_id res chain seq x y z
N MET A 1 51.48 -3.19 -26.43
CA MET A 1 50.33 -2.34 -26.82
C MET A 1 49.08 -3.20 -26.73
N THR A 2 48.29 -3.03 -25.68
CA THR A 2 47.10 -3.84 -25.39
C THR A 2 45.87 -2.99 -25.69
N THR A 3 45.22 -3.23 -26.83
CA THR A 3 43.97 -2.53 -27.18
C THR A 3 42.77 -3.16 -26.48
N ARG A 4 42.29 -2.39 -25.51
CA ARG A 4 40.98 -2.45 -24.85
C ARG A 4 39.85 -2.29 -25.88
N LYS A 5 38.93 -3.24 -25.99
CA LYS A 5 37.56 -2.98 -26.47
C LYS A 5 36.59 -4.05 -25.96
N LYS A 6 35.94 -3.78 -24.83
CA LYS A 6 34.74 -4.50 -24.38
C LYS A 6 33.92 -3.60 -23.47
N SER A 7 33.06 -2.75 -24.04
CA SER A 7 32.04 -2.03 -23.26
C SER A 7 30.99 -1.36 -24.15
N THR A 8 30.32 -2.11 -25.03
CA THR A 8 29.12 -1.60 -25.73
C THR A 8 27.95 -2.58 -25.83
N ASP A 9 28.14 -3.88 -25.55
CA ASP A 9 27.06 -4.86 -25.76
C ASP A 9 26.03 -4.97 -24.62
N ASN A 10 26.25 -4.30 -23.48
CA ASN A 10 25.43 -4.55 -22.28
C ASN A 10 24.17 -3.68 -22.14
N LYS A 11 23.96 -2.68 -23.02
CA LYS A 11 22.78 -1.78 -22.94
C LYS A 11 21.60 -2.25 -23.79
N ALA A 12 21.85 -2.93 -24.91
CA ALA A 12 20.81 -3.45 -25.79
C ALA A 12 20.08 -4.66 -25.18
N ALA A 13 20.81 -5.48 -24.40
CA ALA A 13 20.25 -6.61 -23.68
C ALA A 13 19.17 -6.17 -22.66
N GLY A 14 19.37 -5.06 -21.94
CA GLY A 14 18.41 -4.60 -20.93
C GLY A 14 17.10 -4.06 -21.49
N ILE A 15 17.12 -3.36 -22.63
CA ILE A 15 15.88 -2.81 -23.22
C ILE A 15 15.09 -3.90 -23.95
N GLY A 16 15.78 -4.82 -24.64
CA GLY A 16 15.15 -5.96 -25.29
C GLY A 16 14.48 -6.90 -24.29
N ASP A 17 15.15 -7.17 -23.16
CA ASP A 17 14.64 -8.02 -22.09
C ASP A 17 13.44 -7.39 -21.37
N VAL A 18 13.47 -6.08 -21.11
CA VAL A 18 12.30 -5.34 -20.58
C VAL A 18 11.14 -5.34 -21.57
N MET A 19 11.39 -5.19 -22.88
CA MET A 19 10.33 -5.29 -23.89
C MET A 19 9.75 -6.69 -24.00
N GLN A 20 10.58 -7.73 -23.84
CA GLN A 20 10.15 -9.12 -23.91
C GLN A 20 9.37 -9.53 -22.66
N GLN A 21 9.79 -9.04 -21.49
CA GLN A 21 9.07 -9.15 -20.23
C GLN A 21 7.73 -8.40 -20.27
N ALA A 22 7.71 -7.18 -20.82
CA ALA A 22 6.49 -6.41 -21.03
C ALA A 22 5.54 -7.10 -22.02
N ARG A 23 6.07 -7.73 -23.08
CA ARG A 23 5.26 -8.56 -24.00
C ARG A 23 4.71 -9.81 -23.33
N GLY A 24 5.47 -10.46 -22.45
CA GLY A 24 4.99 -11.58 -21.64
C GLY A 24 3.87 -11.18 -20.67
N LEU A 25 3.99 -9.99 -20.07
CA LEU A 25 2.97 -9.37 -19.23
C LEU A 25 1.74 -8.88 -20.03
N LEU A 26 1.89 -8.52 -21.30
CA LEU A 26 0.80 -8.11 -22.19
C LEU A 26 0.14 -9.29 -22.91
N ALA A 27 0.84 -10.42 -23.07
CA ALA A 27 0.30 -11.69 -23.55
C ALA A 27 -0.51 -12.41 -22.46
N VAL A 28 -1.28 -11.63 -21.70
CA VAL A 28 -2.20 -12.13 -20.68
C VAL A 28 -3.17 -13.10 -21.35
N ASN A 29 -3.12 -14.35 -20.94
CA ASN A 29 -4.15 -15.32 -21.30
C ASN A 29 -5.52 -14.72 -20.94
N PRO A 30 -6.50 -14.61 -21.85
CA PRO A 30 -7.81 -14.02 -21.58
C PRO A 30 -8.51 -14.56 -20.32
N MET A 31 -8.15 -15.76 -19.86
CA MET A 31 -8.58 -16.36 -18.60
C MET A 31 -8.12 -15.60 -17.33
N MET A 32 -7.05 -14.81 -17.40
CA MET A 32 -6.50 -14.03 -16.27
C MET A 32 -7.08 -12.62 -16.17
N ALA A 33 -7.80 -12.13 -17.19
CA ALA A 33 -8.35 -10.77 -17.22
C ALA A 33 -9.23 -10.40 -16.00
N PRO A 34 -10.10 -11.30 -15.46
CA PRO A 34 -10.89 -11.00 -14.27
C PRO A 34 -10.03 -10.82 -13.00
N GLN A 35 -8.93 -11.59 -12.89
CA GLN A 35 -7.99 -11.47 -11.77
C GLN A 35 -7.23 -10.14 -11.81
N PHE A 36 -6.90 -9.63 -13.00
CA PHE A 36 -6.31 -8.30 -13.16
C PHE A 36 -7.26 -7.18 -12.76
N GLU A 37 -8.55 -7.27 -13.12
CA GLU A 37 -9.54 -6.27 -12.71
C GLU A 37 -9.67 -6.20 -11.19
N GLN A 38 -9.75 -7.36 -10.53
CA GLN A 38 -9.83 -7.43 -9.06
C GLN A 38 -8.55 -6.89 -8.40
N PHE A 39 -7.38 -7.21 -8.96
CA PHE A 39 -6.11 -6.69 -8.50
C PHE A 39 -6.03 -5.16 -8.60
N TRP A 40 -6.46 -4.57 -9.72
CA TRP A 40 -6.45 -3.11 -9.88
C TRP A 40 -7.45 -2.42 -8.95
N LYS A 41 -8.64 -2.99 -8.76
CA LYS A 41 -9.62 -2.48 -7.77
C LYS A 41 -9.07 -2.52 -6.35
N MET A 42 -8.39 -3.61 -5.97
CA MET A 42 -7.73 -3.72 -4.68
C MET A 42 -6.65 -2.65 -4.52
N GLN A 43 -5.78 -2.46 -5.51
CA GLN A 43 -4.74 -1.43 -5.46
C GLN A 43 -5.35 -0.03 -5.30
N GLU A 44 -6.40 0.29 -6.04
CA GLU A 44 -7.10 1.57 -5.93
C GLU A 44 -7.65 1.78 -4.51
N ASN A 45 -8.31 0.76 -3.93
CA ASN A 45 -8.82 0.86 -2.56
C ASN A 45 -7.68 1.05 -1.53
N VAL A 46 -6.58 0.31 -1.66
CA VAL A 46 -5.41 0.47 -0.77
C VAL A 46 -4.81 1.88 -0.88
N LEU A 47 -4.73 2.44 -2.10
CA LEU A 47 -4.26 3.80 -2.31
C LEU A 47 -5.19 4.84 -1.66
N GLN A 48 -6.51 4.64 -1.74
CA GLN A 48 -7.48 5.51 -1.08
C GLN A 48 -7.33 5.46 0.45
N GLU A 49 -7.17 4.27 1.04
CA GLU A 49 -6.91 4.14 2.49
C GLU A 49 -5.58 4.82 2.88
N ALA A 50 -4.55 4.69 2.04
CA ALA A 50 -3.25 5.31 2.29
C ALA A 50 -3.34 6.84 2.21
N GLU A 51 -4.10 7.37 1.26
CA GLU A 51 -4.35 8.81 1.16
C GLU A 51 -5.08 9.31 2.41
N ALA A 52 -6.16 8.65 2.82
CA ALA A 52 -6.92 9.01 4.01
C ALA A 52 -6.07 8.99 5.28
N PHE A 53 -5.31 7.90 5.49
CA PHE A 53 -4.37 7.78 6.60
C PHE A 53 -3.33 8.91 6.60
N SER A 54 -2.70 9.16 5.44
CA SER A 54 -1.62 10.15 5.33
C SER A 54 -2.10 11.57 5.65
N ARG A 55 -3.30 11.95 5.20
CA ARG A 55 -3.90 13.26 5.49
C ARG A 55 -4.02 13.50 7.00
N GLY A 56 -4.56 12.52 7.73
CA GLY A 56 -4.67 12.59 9.19
C GLY A 56 -3.32 12.58 9.90
N TRP A 57 -2.39 11.73 9.45
CA TRP A 57 -1.04 11.67 9.99
C TRP A 57 -0.31 13.01 9.87
N PHE A 58 -0.39 13.67 8.70
CA PHE A 58 0.29 14.94 8.47
C PHE A 58 -0.25 16.02 9.39
N GLN A 59 -1.58 16.09 9.55
CA GLN A 59 -2.21 17.03 10.48
C GLN A 59 -1.69 16.84 11.91
N ARG A 60 -1.74 15.61 12.44
CA ARG A 60 -1.28 15.33 13.82
C ARG A 60 0.21 15.58 14.01
N ARG A 61 1.03 15.39 12.98
CA ARG A 61 2.47 15.73 13.02
C ARG A 61 2.74 17.21 13.05
N HIS A 62 1.97 18.00 12.32
CA HIS A 62 2.03 19.45 12.42
C HIS A 62 1.63 19.94 13.82
N GLU A 63 0.59 19.36 14.41
CA GLU A 63 0.16 19.69 15.78
C GLU A 63 1.23 19.30 16.81
N ALA A 64 1.82 18.11 16.69
CA ALA A 64 2.92 17.67 17.54
C ALA A 64 4.13 18.61 17.45
N ALA A 65 4.53 19.02 16.23
CA ALA A 65 5.63 19.94 16.04
C ALA A 65 5.35 21.33 16.64
N LYS A 66 4.13 21.86 16.47
CA LYS A 66 3.73 23.15 17.06
C LYS A 66 3.77 23.11 18.58
N SER A 67 3.19 22.07 19.19
CA SER A 67 3.19 21.94 20.65
C SER A 67 4.60 21.77 21.24
N ALA A 68 5.52 21.10 20.53
CA ALA A 68 6.92 21.03 20.95
C ALA A 68 7.61 22.40 20.91
N LEU A 69 7.32 23.22 19.89
CA LEU A 69 7.83 24.59 19.81
C LEU A 69 7.26 25.47 20.93
N GLU A 70 5.98 25.33 21.26
CA GLU A 70 5.34 26.04 22.37
C GLU A 70 5.97 25.66 23.71
N ALA A 71 6.11 24.36 24.00
CA ALA A 71 6.78 23.88 25.22
C ALA A 71 8.22 24.38 25.32
N THR A 72 8.96 24.43 24.20
CA THR A 72 10.32 24.97 24.16
C THR A 72 10.35 26.48 24.48
N ARG A 73 9.37 27.25 23.99
CA ARG A 73 9.26 28.68 24.29
C ARG A 73 8.92 28.92 25.76
N GLU A 74 8.00 28.15 26.31
CA GLU A 74 7.64 28.21 27.73
C GLU A 74 8.85 27.88 28.62
N LEU A 75 9.59 26.83 28.28
CA LEU A 75 10.83 26.47 28.98
C LEU A 75 11.84 27.62 28.99
N ASN A 76 12.07 28.24 27.83
CA ASN A 76 13.00 29.37 27.71
C ASN A 76 12.51 30.62 28.45
N GLY A 77 11.19 30.85 28.50
CA GLY A 77 10.58 31.98 29.21
C GLY A 77 10.52 31.81 30.73
N ASN A 78 10.51 30.58 31.23
CA ASN A 78 10.28 30.24 32.63
C ASN A 78 11.56 29.91 33.42
N GLY A 79 12.73 30.36 32.98
CA GLY A 79 14.00 30.12 33.67
C GLY A 79 14.61 28.75 33.41
N GLY A 80 14.18 28.05 32.37
CA GLY A 80 14.74 26.76 31.94
C GLY A 80 14.07 25.54 32.55
N ALA A 81 14.58 24.35 32.20
CA ALA A 81 14.00 23.06 32.59
C ALA A 81 14.09 22.74 34.09
N GLU A 82 14.94 23.44 34.84
CA GLU A 82 15.14 23.22 36.28
C GLU A 82 14.15 23.99 37.15
N SER A 83 13.37 24.92 36.58
CA SER A 83 12.37 25.67 37.33
C SER A 83 11.09 24.85 37.51
N PRO A 84 10.32 25.05 38.60
CA PRO A 84 9.03 24.36 38.79
C PRO A 84 8.06 24.53 37.62
N SER A 85 8.02 25.72 37.00
CA SER A 85 7.19 26.01 35.84
C SER A 85 7.73 25.38 34.55
N GLY A 86 9.06 25.27 34.39
CA GLY A 86 9.68 24.54 33.29
C GLY A 86 9.42 23.03 33.36
N LEU A 87 9.55 22.43 34.55
CA LEU A 87 9.20 21.03 34.79
C LEU A 87 7.73 20.75 34.45
N GLN A 88 6.82 21.64 34.86
CA GLN A 88 5.41 21.51 34.54
C GLN A 88 5.16 21.55 33.01
N ALA A 89 5.78 22.49 32.29
CA ALA A 89 5.67 22.57 30.84
C ALA A 89 6.15 21.28 30.13
N ILE A 90 7.25 20.67 30.60
CA ILE A 90 7.75 19.39 30.10
C ILE A 90 6.77 18.26 30.39
N THR A 91 6.24 18.18 31.61
CA THR A 91 5.28 17.14 32.00
C THR A 91 4.00 17.24 31.17
N ASP A 92 3.47 18.45 31.01
CA ASP A 92 2.27 18.70 30.21
C ASP A 92 2.50 18.35 28.73
N TRP A 93 3.63 18.78 28.16
CA TRP A 93 3.96 18.43 26.78
C TRP A 93 4.12 16.91 26.58
N ASN A 94 4.77 16.21 27.51
CA ASN A 94 4.93 14.76 27.44
C ASN A 94 3.59 14.02 27.49
N ARG A 95 2.70 14.42 28.41
CA ARG A 95 1.36 13.83 28.53
C ARG A 95 0.58 13.93 27.22
N HIS A 96 0.46 15.14 26.65
CA HIS A 96 -0.24 15.31 25.39
C HIS A 96 0.48 14.63 24.22
N SER A 97 1.80 14.43 24.30
CA SER A 97 2.54 13.66 23.29
C SER A 97 2.18 12.19 23.32
N MET A 98 1.98 11.60 24.50
CA MET A 98 1.52 10.22 24.65
C MET A 98 0.11 10.01 24.08
N GLU A 99 -0.78 10.97 24.30
CA GLU A 99 -2.15 10.96 23.74
C GLU A 99 -2.11 10.93 22.21
N ARG A 100 -1.38 11.86 21.58
CA ARG A 100 -1.20 11.92 20.13
C ARG A 100 -0.56 10.65 19.55
N MET A 101 0.44 10.08 20.24
CA MET A 101 1.06 8.82 19.78
C MET A 101 0.08 7.64 19.84
N THR A 102 -0.80 7.62 20.83
CA THR A 102 -1.84 6.59 20.95
C THR A 102 -2.84 6.70 19.80
N GLU A 103 -3.27 7.92 19.47
CA GLU A 103 -4.13 8.18 18.30
C GLU A 103 -3.45 7.77 16.98
N ASP A 104 -2.15 8.06 16.83
CA ASP A 104 -1.40 7.62 15.65
C ASP A 104 -1.35 6.11 15.52
N PHE A 105 -1.13 5.40 16.62
CA PHE A 105 -1.10 3.94 16.63
C PHE A 105 -2.46 3.36 16.25
N GLN A 106 -3.56 3.92 16.79
CA GLN A 106 -4.92 3.48 16.47
C GLN A 106 -5.23 3.67 14.98
N GLU A 107 -4.94 4.85 14.42
CA GLU A 107 -5.18 5.13 13.00
C GLU A 107 -4.27 4.29 12.08
N TRP A 108 -3.03 4.03 12.49
CA TRP A 108 -2.13 3.11 11.77
C TRP A 108 -2.67 1.68 11.74
N MET A 109 -3.13 1.15 12.88
CA MET A 109 -3.70 -0.19 12.97
C MET A 109 -4.98 -0.33 12.15
N LYS A 110 -5.82 0.71 12.16
CA LYS A 110 -7.02 0.80 11.35
C LYS A 110 -6.67 0.75 9.85
N PHE A 111 -5.75 1.58 9.40
CA PHE A 111 -5.24 1.56 8.02
C PHE A 111 -4.75 0.17 7.60
N CYS A 112 -3.92 -0.47 8.44
CA CYS A 112 -3.42 -1.82 8.15
C CYS A 112 -4.56 -2.85 8.02
N THR A 113 -5.55 -2.78 8.91
CA THR A 113 -6.69 -3.70 8.91
C THR A 113 -7.59 -3.48 7.69
N GLN A 114 -7.81 -2.24 7.29
CA GLN A 114 -8.55 -1.91 6.07
C GLN A 114 -7.84 -2.42 4.82
N CYS A 115 -6.53 -2.21 4.72
CA CYS A 115 -5.73 -2.75 3.61
C CYS A 115 -5.80 -4.28 3.53
N ALA A 116 -5.64 -4.96 4.67
CA ALA A 116 -5.79 -6.41 4.74
C ALA A 116 -7.20 -6.86 4.31
N GLY A 117 -8.24 -6.12 4.73
CA GLY A 117 -9.63 -6.37 4.31
C GLY A 117 -9.83 -6.24 2.80
N HIS A 118 -9.25 -5.22 2.17
CA HIS A 118 -9.29 -5.05 0.72
C HIS A 118 -8.58 -6.19 -0.03
N LEU A 119 -7.42 -6.63 0.47
CA LEU A 119 -6.70 -7.78 -0.08
C LEU A 119 -7.52 -9.08 0.02
N SER A 120 -8.01 -9.42 1.22
CA SER A 120 -8.80 -10.63 1.42
C SER A 120 -10.09 -10.63 0.60
N LYS A 121 -10.72 -9.47 0.41
CA LYS A 121 -11.91 -9.34 -0.44
C LYS A 121 -11.58 -9.59 -1.91
N ALA A 122 -10.48 -9.03 -2.41
CA ALA A 122 -10.05 -9.22 -3.79
C ALA A 122 -9.73 -10.69 -4.10
N GLU A 123 -9.05 -11.37 -3.18
CA GLU A 123 -8.77 -12.81 -3.28
C GLU A 123 -10.07 -13.64 -3.31
N ALA A 124 -11.01 -13.33 -2.42
CA ALA A 124 -12.31 -14.02 -2.37
C ALA A 124 -13.15 -13.79 -3.64
N GLU A 125 -13.15 -12.57 -4.19
CA GLU A 125 -13.85 -12.25 -5.44
C GLU A 125 -13.20 -12.91 -6.65
N ALA A 126 -11.86 -12.93 -6.73
CA ALA A 126 -11.12 -13.65 -7.76
C ALA A 126 -11.43 -15.15 -7.74
N GLY A 127 -11.42 -15.79 -6.55
CA GLY A 127 -11.73 -17.21 -6.41
C GLY A 127 -13.18 -17.56 -6.78
N LYS A 128 -14.14 -16.69 -6.47
CA LYS A 128 -15.55 -16.87 -6.90
C LYS A 128 -15.69 -16.81 -8.43
N GLN A 129 -15.00 -15.86 -9.07
CA GLN A 129 -15.03 -15.73 -10.53
C GLN A 129 -14.40 -16.96 -11.20
N GLU A 130 -13.29 -17.47 -10.69
CA GLU A 130 -12.65 -18.68 -11.20
C GLU A 130 -13.56 -19.92 -11.10
N LEU A 131 -14.24 -20.08 -9.96
CA LEU A 131 -15.18 -21.18 -9.75
C LEU A 131 -16.37 -21.13 -10.73
N GLU A 132 -16.92 -19.94 -10.97
CA GLU A 132 -18.03 -19.75 -11.91
C GLU A 132 -17.59 -20.01 -13.37
N GLU A 133 -16.38 -19.59 -13.77
CA GLU A 133 -15.86 -19.90 -15.10
C GLU A 133 -15.60 -21.41 -15.27
N ALA A 134 -15.04 -22.07 -14.27
CA ALA A 134 -14.88 -23.53 -14.28
C ALA A 134 -16.23 -24.26 -14.41
N ARG A 135 -17.26 -23.78 -13.70
CA ARG A 135 -18.63 -24.31 -13.79
C ARG A 135 -19.22 -24.12 -15.19
N LYS A 136 -19.07 -22.93 -15.78
CA LYS A 136 -19.54 -22.65 -17.15
C LYS A 136 -18.85 -23.58 -18.16
N GLN A 137 -17.54 -23.75 -18.07
CA GLN A 137 -16.78 -24.65 -18.95
C GLN A 137 -17.22 -26.10 -18.82
N ALA A 138 -17.40 -26.60 -17.58
CA ALA A 138 -17.91 -27.96 -17.34
C ALA A 138 -19.31 -28.16 -17.94
N SER A 139 -20.19 -27.17 -17.82
CA SER A 139 -21.54 -27.22 -18.38
C SER A 139 -21.54 -27.18 -19.92
N ALA A 140 -20.65 -26.41 -20.54
CA ALA A 140 -20.49 -26.33 -21.99
C ALA A 140 -19.93 -27.64 -22.57
N ALA A 141 -18.94 -28.25 -21.90
CA ALA A 141 -18.39 -29.55 -22.29
C ALA A 141 -19.42 -30.69 -22.18
N GLY A 142 -20.29 -30.64 -21.15
CA GLY A 142 -21.40 -31.58 -21.01
C GLY A 142 -22.45 -31.48 -22.13
N LYS A 143 -22.79 -30.25 -22.54
CA LYS A 143 -23.71 -30.00 -23.67
C LYS A 143 -23.12 -30.45 -25.01
N ALA A 144 -21.84 -30.19 -25.26
CA ALA A 144 -21.16 -30.61 -26.48
C ALA A 144 -21.12 -32.14 -26.66
N LYS A 145 -20.97 -32.91 -25.57
CA LYS A 145 -21.04 -34.38 -25.60
C LYS A 145 -22.44 -34.92 -25.91
N HIS A 146 -23.50 -34.17 -25.57
CA HIS A 146 -24.87 -34.62 -25.79
C HIS A 146 -25.38 -34.35 -27.20
N SER A 147 -24.73 -33.45 -27.96
CA SER A 147 -25.12 -33.05 -29.32
C SER A 147 -24.47 -33.83 -30.46
N ASN A 148 -23.62 -34.83 -30.17
CA ASN A 148 -23.13 -35.79 -31.19
C ASN A 148 -23.85 -37.14 -31.02
N PRO A 149 -25.02 -37.35 -31.65
CA PRO A 149 -25.54 -38.69 -31.87
C PRO A 149 -24.77 -39.34 -33.04
N VAL A 150 -24.34 -40.59 -32.84
CA VAL A 150 -23.89 -41.51 -33.89
C VAL A 150 -25.12 -42.08 -34.59
#